data_AF-A0A849T657-F1
#
_entry.id   AF-A0A849T657-F1
#
_cell.length_a   1.000
_cell.length_b   1.000
_cell.length_c   1.000
_cell.angle_alpha   90.00
_cell.angle_beta   90.00
_cell.angle_gamma   90.00
#
_symmetry.space_group_name_H-M   'P 1'
#
loop_
_entity.id
_entity.type
_entity.pdbx_description
1 polymer ?
#
loop_
_entity_poly.entity_id
_entity_poly.type
_entity_poly.pdbx_seq_one_letter_code
_entity_poly.pdbx_strand_id
1 'polypeptide(L)'
;MPILDLLFILFISTEAKAATQYDLKDLAVLEQEKNFEEFLDHVNDIRPSERQKLWRSMYQSMAMEMIDYKLKTKDFTLATYRRIENIGRAGALSNDEFFQLKRSLYAKKFFTDCYNQASLKGNSPTKAEDYKLCDKELSSFWFFSKKDPDVGLDLASLIEKHPTFLSTWPFYSTAINDSIAPIYCERPNVQREVIKKLTKESFDPEFDGNYKLLIKRFIPEKCFKKVISPLKLSLISYETNGLDKELALSLLTASGSLSKEEEDLYAITYLLDGPVVGEKMNIAWKKVELLNSNYQLRQKLLEKIKNLSIIPDKIFRDPESARNKAIINLFALNFPEFLNYYAESCLNYISHKSMEAQIASSFQCNQFLKIAHNLKKKNEADWITEKISTQYSAIKK
;
A
#
# COMPACT_ATOMS: atom_id res chain seq x y z
N MET A 1 3.83 90.32 26.95
CA MET A 1 5.05 90.24 26.12
C MET A 1 5.34 88.77 25.89
N PRO A 2 5.36 88.30 24.62
CA PRO A 2 5.27 86.89 24.27
C PRO A 2 6.65 86.20 24.30
N ILE A 3 6.62 84.90 24.58
CA ILE A 3 7.74 83.96 24.54
C ILE A 3 7.74 83.29 23.16
N LEU A 4 8.93 83.17 22.57
CA LEU A 4 9.23 82.49 21.31
C LEU A 4 8.91 80.99 21.41
N ASP A 5 8.09 80.48 20.48
CA ASP A 5 8.06 79.06 20.11
C ASP A 5 8.77 78.90 18.75
N LEU A 6 9.91 78.20 18.76
CA LEU A 6 10.66 77.82 17.56
C LEU A 6 10.36 76.34 17.28
N LEU A 7 9.48 76.09 16.30
CA LEU A 7 9.07 74.74 15.88
C LEU A 7 10.00 74.27 14.76
N PHE A 8 10.98 73.43 15.10
CA PHE A 8 11.95 72.85 14.17
C PHE A 8 11.33 71.61 13.50
N ILE A 9 10.82 71.74 12.28
CA ILE A 9 10.33 70.62 11.47
C ILE A 9 11.54 69.92 10.85
N LEU A 10 11.92 68.76 11.40
CA LEU A 10 12.83 67.83 10.75
C LEU A 10 12.15 67.23 9.52
N PHE A 11 12.52 67.70 8.34
CA PHE A 11 12.33 66.98 7.09
C PHE A 11 13.28 65.79 7.06
N ILE A 12 12.79 64.60 7.42
CA ILE A 12 13.47 63.34 7.14
C ILE A 12 13.24 63.05 5.66
N SER A 13 14.21 63.43 4.84
CA SER A 13 14.32 62.99 3.45
C SER A 13 14.55 61.49 3.43
N THR A 14 13.49 60.70 3.23
CA THR A 14 13.63 59.30 2.84
C THR A 14 14.15 59.26 1.41
N GLU A 15 15.46 59.14 1.24
CA GLU A 15 16.06 58.76 -0.03
C GLU A 15 15.52 57.39 -0.42
N ALA A 16 14.56 57.37 -1.34
CA ALA A 16 14.19 56.16 -2.04
C ALA A 16 15.41 55.73 -2.87
N LYS A 17 16.19 54.77 -2.37
CA LYS A 17 17.19 54.08 -3.17
C LYS A 17 16.46 53.51 -4.39
N ALA A 18 16.72 54.08 -5.56
CA ALA A 18 16.30 53.49 -6.81
C ALA A 18 16.87 52.06 -6.85
N ALA A 19 16.02 51.06 -7.01
CA ALA A 19 16.47 49.69 -7.16
C ALA A 19 17.35 49.62 -8.42
N THR A 20 18.62 49.25 -8.25
CA THR A 20 19.55 49.05 -9.36
C THR A 20 18.94 47.99 -10.28
N GLN A 21 18.58 48.38 -11.50
CA GLN A 21 18.10 47.44 -12.51
C GLN A 21 19.29 46.83 -13.23
N TYR A 22 19.32 45.50 -13.31
CA TYR A 22 20.40 44.77 -13.97
C TYR A 22 20.10 44.62 -15.46
N ASP A 23 21.14 44.73 -16.29
CA ASP A 23 21.09 44.37 -17.70
C ASP A 23 21.65 42.95 -17.95
N LEU A 24 21.63 42.50 -19.22
CA LEU A 24 22.12 41.16 -19.57
C LEU A 24 23.63 40.96 -19.32
N LYS A 25 24.43 42.03 -19.38
CA LYS A 25 25.87 41.96 -19.12
C LYS A 25 26.12 41.80 -17.63
N ASP A 26 25.38 42.53 -16.80
CA ASP A 26 25.46 42.39 -15.34
C ASP A 26 25.12 40.95 -14.93
N LEU A 27 24.04 40.39 -15.48
CA LEU A 27 23.67 38.99 -15.23
C LEU A 27 24.74 38.00 -15.72
N ALA A 28 25.40 38.28 -16.85
CA ALA A 28 26.47 37.42 -17.37
C ALA A 28 27.72 37.43 -16.46
N VAL A 29 28.03 38.58 -15.84
CA VAL A 29 29.11 38.66 -14.84
C VAL A 29 28.75 37.82 -13.61
N LEU A 30 27.54 37.96 -13.09
CA LEU A 30 27.08 37.17 -11.94
C LEU A 30 27.07 35.66 -12.23
N GLU A 31 26.75 35.25 -13.46
CA GLU A 31 26.85 33.86 -13.89
C GLU A 31 28.30 33.35 -13.83
N GLN A 32 29.25 34.11 -14.38
CA GLN A 32 30.67 33.75 -14.38
C GLN A 32 31.24 33.66 -12.95
N GLU A 33 30.83 34.57 -12.08
CA GLU A 33 31.21 34.59 -10.67
C GLU A 33 30.48 33.54 -9.82
N LYS A 34 29.47 32.86 -10.40
CA LYS A 34 28.59 31.89 -9.72
C LYS A 34 27.84 32.50 -8.53
N ASN A 35 27.52 33.79 -8.59
CA ASN A 35 26.74 34.48 -7.58
C ASN A 35 25.23 34.24 -7.81
N PHE A 36 24.78 33.03 -7.49
CA PHE A 36 23.42 32.59 -7.77
C PHE A 36 22.33 33.29 -6.97
N GLU A 37 22.60 33.76 -5.75
CA GLU A 37 21.57 34.47 -4.97
C GLU A 37 21.24 35.81 -5.66
N GLU A 38 22.26 36.64 -5.92
CA GLU A 38 22.08 37.93 -6.57
C GLU A 38 21.54 37.78 -7.99
N PHE A 39 22.06 36.83 -8.77
CA PHE A 39 21.57 36.56 -10.11
C PHE A 39 20.06 36.27 -10.10
N LEU A 40 19.59 35.40 -9.20
CA LEU A 40 18.19 34.96 -9.17
C LEU A 40 17.23 36.04 -8.63
N ASP A 41 17.73 36.98 -7.82
CA ASP A 41 16.95 38.12 -7.35
C ASP A 41 16.74 39.16 -8.46
N HIS A 42 17.70 39.29 -9.38
CA HIS A 42 17.68 40.27 -10.47
C HIS A 42 17.34 39.69 -11.86
N VAL A 43 17.20 38.37 -12.00
CA VAL A 43 16.94 37.71 -13.30
C VAL A 43 15.68 38.23 -14.01
N ASN A 44 14.71 38.75 -13.23
CA ASN A 44 13.47 39.30 -13.75
C ASN A 44 13.50 40.79 -14.09
N ASP A 45 14.60 41.50 -13.79
CA ASP A 45 14.80 42.90 -14.19
C ASP A 45 14.82 43.04 -15.72
N ILE A 46 15.27 41.98 -16.41
CA ILE A 46 15.23 41.86 -17.86
C ILE A 46 13.77 41.80 -18.34
N ARG A 47 13.43 42.68 -19.29
CA ARG A 47 12.08 42.78 -19.83
C ARG A 47 11.68 41.48 -20.54
N PRO A 48 10.41 41.05 -20.47
CA PRO A 48 9.97 39.82 -21.14
C PRO A 48 10.36 39.71 -22.62
N SER A 49 10.36 40.82 -23.37
CA SER A 49 10.77 40.88 -24.78
C SER A 49 12.26 40.62 -25.02
N GLU A 50 13.10 40.78 -24.00
CA GLU A 50 14.56 40.63 -24.04
C GLU A 50 15.03 39.27 -23.49
N ARG A 51 14.10 38.47 -22.96
CA ARG A 51 14.34 37.12 -22.42
C ARG A 51 14.53 36.10 -23.54
N GLN A 52 15.60 36.29 -24.30
CA GLN A 52 15.99 35.45 -25.43
C GLN A 52 16.78 34.22 -24.97
N LYS A 53 17.32 33.46 -25.94
CA LYS A 53 18.03 32.19 -25.69
C LYS A 53 19.17 32.33 -24.66
N LEU A 54 19.94 33.42 -24.71
CA LEU A 54 21.06 33.66 -23.78
C LEU A 54 20.55 33.79 -22.34
N TRP A 55 19.60 34.70 -22.08
CA TRP A 55 18.98 34.87 -20.76
C TRP A 55 18.43 33.56 -20.21
N ARG A 56 17.73 32.78 -21.06
CA ARG A 56 17.18 31.49 -20.66
C ARG A 56 18.28 30.50 -20.27
N SER A 57 19.36 30.44 -21.04
CA SER A 57 20.52 29.59 -20.73
C SER A 57 21.15 29.95 -19.39
N MET A 58 21.39 31.25 -19.15
CA MET A 58 21.97 31.71 -17.88
C MET A 58 21.05 31.41 -16.71
N TYR A 59 19.75 31.66 -16.87
CA TYR A 59 18.77 31.40 -15.81
C TYR A 59 18.68 29.91 -15.47
N GLN A 60 18.63 29.03 -16.47
CA GLN A 60 18.62 27.59 -16.27
C GLN A 60 19.92 27.11 -15.59
N SER A 61 21.08 27.57 -16.08
CA SER A 61 22.39 27.26 -15.52
C SER A 61 22.47 27.65 -14.03
N MET A 62 22.21 28.92 -13.72
CA MET A 62 22.32 29.46 -12.37
C MET A 62 21.33 28.83 -11.38
N ALA A 63 20.10 28.55 -11.83
CA ALA A 63 19.11 27.86 -10.99
C ALA A 63 19.54 26.42 -10.68
N MET A 64 20.09 25.69 -11.66
CA MET A 64 20.59 24.33 -11.45
C MET A 64 21.83 24.29 -10.56
N GLU A 65 22.79 25.19 -10.79
CA GLU A 65 24.00 25.31 -9.97
C GLU A 65 23.68 25.70 -8.53
N MET A 66 22.69 26.58 -8.30
CA MET A 66 22.20 26.87 -6.96
C MET A 66 21.69 25.59 -6.28
N ILE A 67 20.85 24.80 -6.96
CA ILE A 67 20.33 23.56 -6.39
C ILE A 67 21.48 22.60 -6.05
N ASP A 68 22.46 22.44 -6.94
CA ASP A 68 23.64 21.59 -6.69
C ASP A 68 24.46 22.07 -5.49
N TYR A 69 24.66 23.38 -5.36
CA TYR A 69 25.31 23.97 -4.21
C TYR A 69 24.55 23.65 -2.91
N LYS A 70 23.22 23.87 -2.87
CA LYS A 70 22.40 23.62 -1.68
C LYS A 70 22.31 22.13 -1.33
N LEU A 71 22.27 21.25 -2.34
CA LEU A 71 22.39 19.80 -2.14
C LEU A 71 23.73 19.42 -1.51
N LYS A 72 24.83 19.98 -2.02
CA LYS A 72 26.20 19.71 -1.53
C LYS A 72 26.40 20.21 -0.10
N THR A 73 25.90 21.40 0.22
CA THR A 73 25.99 22.00 1.57
C THR A 73 24.94 21.47 2.54
N LYS A 74 23.99 20.65 2.06
CA LYS A 74 22.86 20.13 2.83
C LYS A 74 21.98 21.23 3.44
N ASP A 75 21.86 22.36 2.76
CA ASP A 75 20.90 23.40 3.14
C ASP A 75 19.50 22.97 2.69
N PHE A 76 18.76 22.36 3.63
CA PHE A 76 17.37 21.92 3.46
C PHE A 76 16.41 22.78 4.28
N THR A 77 16.72 24.06 4.45
CA THR A 77 15.82 24.96 5.17
C THR A 77 14.54 25.25 4.37
N LEU A 78 13.45 25.56 5.08
CA LEU A 78 12.18 25.94 4.46
C LEU A 78 12.31 27.18 3.57
N ALA A 79 13.19 28.12 3.93
CA ALA A 79 13.45 29.32 3.15
C ALA A 79 14.07 28.96 1.78
N THR A 80 15.13 28.14 1.78
CA THR A 80 15.79 27.68 0.55
C THR A 80 14.84 26.84 -0.31
N TYR A 81 14.08 25.93 0.31
CA TYR A 81 13.05 25.16 -0.39
C TYR A 81 12.03 26.07 -1.09
N ARG A 82 11.45 27.04 -0.36
CA ARG A 82 10.47 27.98 -0.95
C ARG A 82 11.08 28.84 -2.04
N ARG A 83 12.36 29.23 -1.93
CA ARG A 83 13.07 29.95 -3.00
C ARG A 83 13.13 29.11 -4.28
N ILE A 84 13.55 27.84 -4.18
CA ILE A 84 13.60 26.89 -5.30
C ILE A 84 12.21 26.69 -5.92
N GLU A 85 11.19 26.51 -5.09
CA GLU A 85 9.80 26.35 -5.57
C GLU A 85 9.28 27.60 -6.28
N ASN A 86 9.61 28.79 -5.77
CA ASN A 86 9.17 30.05 -6.36
C ASN A 86 9.81 30.28 -7.73
N ILE A 87 11.13 30.09 -7.87
CA ILE A 87 11.78 30.22 -9.18
C ILE A 87 11.32 29.13 -10.15
N GLY A 88 11.05 27.91 -9.65
CA GLY A 88 10.63 26.77 -10.48
C GLY A 88 9.29 26.96 -11.19
N ARG A 89 8.49 27.96 -10.79
CA ARG A 89 7.23 28.34 -11.45
C ARG A 89 7.44 29.19 -12.70
N ALA A 90 8.62 29.77 -12.89
CA ALA A 90 8.91 30.56 -14.08
C ALA A 90 8.92 29.65 -15.33
N GLY A 91 8.32 30.11 -16.43
CA GLY A 91 8.16 29.31 -17.66
C GLY A 91 9.48 28.78 -18.26
N ALA A 92 10.59 29.45 -18.00
CA ALA A 92 11.93 29.03 -18.42
C ALA A 92 12.44 27.78 -17.67
N LEU A 93 12.00 27.58 -16.42
CA LEU A 93 12.39 26.50 -15.53
C LEU A 93 11.31 25.42 -15.40
N SER A 94 10.03 25.79 -15.44
CA SER A 94 8.90 24.85 -15.32
C SER A 94 8.91 23.78 -16.42
N ASN A 95 9.35 24.17 -17.63
CA ASN A 95 9.41 23.30 -18.80
C ASN A 95 10.76 22.59 -18.95
N ASP A 96 11.80 23.01 -18.23
CA ASP A 96 13.14 22.45 -18.35
C ASP A 96 13.26 21.11 -17.61
N GLU A 97 13.58 20.03 -18.33
CA GLU A 97 13.60 18.68 -17.75
C GLU A 97 14.71 18.48 -16.73
N PHE A 98 15.91 19.03 -16.99
CA PHE A 98 17.05 18.91 -16.09
C PHE A 98 16.82 19.68 -14.79
N PHE A 99 16.27 20.88 -14.87
CA PHE A 99 15.87 21.65 -13.70
C PHE A 99 14.78 20.91 -12.91
N GLN A 100 13.73 20.38 -13.55
CA GLN A 100 12.68 19.65 -12.83
C GLN A 100 13.23 18.39 -12.14
N LEU A 101 14.19 17.70 -12.75
CA LEU A 101 14.87 16.56 -12.13
C LEU A 101 15.65 16.98 -10.88
N LYS A 102 16.47 18.04 -10.97
CA LYS A 102 17.23 18.56 -9.82
C LYS A 102 16.32 19.11 -8.71
N ARG A 103 15.26 19.83 -9.08
CA ARG A 103 14.22 20.31 -8.17
C ARG A 103 13.59 19.14 -7.41
N SER A 104 13.24 18.05 -8.09
CA SER A 104 12.65 16.85 -7.47
C SER A 104 13.64 16.16 -6.53
N LEU A 105 14.92 16.08 -6.92
CA LEU A 105 15.99 15.57 -6.05
C LEU A 105 16.13 16.41 -4.76
N TYR A 106 16.14 17.74 -4.89
CA TYR A 106 16.19 18.64 -3.74
C TYR A 106 14.95 18.49 -2.86
N ALA A 107 13.75 18.49 -3.44
CA ALA A 107 12.50 18.31 -2.71
C ALA A 107 12.48 17.00 -1.91
N LYS A 108 12.95 15.89 -2.48
CA LYS A 108 13.09 14.61 -1.77
C LYS A 108 13.97 14.73 -0.53
N LYS A 109 15.12 15.41 -0.64
CA LYS A 109 16.03 15.65 0.50
C LYS A 109 15.40 16.57 1.54
N PHE A 110 14.78 17.66 1.09
CA PHE A 110 14.04 18.58 1.94
C PHE A 110 12.95 17.88 2.75
N PHE A 111 12.06 17.11 2.13
CA PHE A 111 10.98 16.44 2.86
C PHE A 111 11.52 15.37 3.80
N THR A 112 12.55 14.63 3.39
CA THR A 112 13.21 13.66 4.28
C THR A 112 13.72 14.36 5.55
N ASP A 113 14.40 15.50 5.39
CA ASP A 113 14.89 16.29 6.52
C ASP A 113 13.74 16.87 7.36
N CYS A 114 12.71 17.44 6.72
CA CYS A 114 11.52 17.99 7.37
C CYS A 114 10.85 16.97 8.32
N TYR A 115 10.54 15.78 7.81
CA TYR A 115 9.90 14.72 8.61
C TYR A 115 10.84 14.18 9.71
N ASN A 116 12.13 14.06 9.44
CA ASN A 116 13.10 13.62 10.45
C ASN A 116 13.21 14.63 11.58
N GLN A 117 13.31 15.93 11.28
CA GLN A 117 13.34 16.99 12.28
C GLN A 117 12.05 17.01 13.12
N ALA A 118 10.88 16.84 12.50
CA ALA A 118 9.61 16.70 13.23
C ALA A 118 9.62 15.48 14.16
N SER A 119 10.21 14.36 13.72
CA SER A 119 10.31 13.14 14.52
C SER A 119 11.23 13.28 15.73
N LEU A 120 12.34 14.02 15.60
CA LEU A 120 13.32 14.22 16.68
C LEU A 120 12.77 14.99 17.88
N LYS A 121 11.66 15.73 17.72
CA LYS A 121 11.07 16.56 18.77
C LYS A 121 10.29 15.78 19.86
N GLY A 122 10.42 14.46 19.94
CA GLY A 122 9.91 13.65 21.06
C GLY A 122 8.42 13.83 21.32
N ASN A 123 8.04 14.22 22.55
CA ASN A 123 6.66 14.56 22.95
C ASN A 123 6.41 16.08 22.98
N SER A 124 7.18 16.87 22.21
CA SER A 124 6.98 18.31 22.11
C SER A 124 5.55 18.64 21.65
N PRO A 125 4.87 19.64 22.24
CA PRO A 125 3.56 20.09 21.79
C PRO A 125 3.56 20.56 20.32
N THR A 126 4.70 21.01 19.79
CA THR A 126 4.82 21.50 18.41
C THR A 126 4.95 20.37 17.38
N LYS A 127 5.21 19.13 17.80
CA LYS A 127 5.51 18.01 16.89
C LYS A 127 4.43 17.80 15.84
N ALA A 128 3.17 17.87 16.26
CA ALA A 128 2.04 17.73 15.34
C ALA A 128 1.96 18.89 14.33
N GLU A 129 2.36 20.10 14.72
CA GLU A 129 2.39 21.26 13.84
C GLU A 129 3.53 21.17 12.82
N ASP A 130 4.68 20.65 13.23
CA ASP A 130 5.83 20.42 12.35
C ASP A 130 5.49 19.39 11.24
N TYR A 131 4.86 18.26 11.61
CA TYR A 131 4.35 17.30 10.63
C TYR A 131 3.34 17.94 9.68
N LYS A 132 2.43 18.77 10.21
CA LYS A 132 1.44 19.46 9.38
C LYS A 132 2.08 20.44 8.39
N LEU A 133 3.16 21.10 8.78
CA LEU A 133 3.91 21.98 7.90
C LEU A 133 4.56 21.18 6.77
N CYS A 134 5.24 20.05 7.08
CA CYS A 134 5.82 19.17 6.07
C CYS A 134 4.76 18.66 5.08
N ASP A 135 3.62 18.19 5.60
CA ASP A 135 2.50 17.71 4.79
C ASP A 135 1.93 18.80 3.86
N LYS A 136 1.80 20.04 4.35
CA LYS A 136 1.33 21.17 3.55
C LYS A 136 2.27 21.47 2.38
N GLU A 137 3.58 21.55 2.66
CA GLU A 137 4.58 21.84 1.63
C GLU A 137 4.68 20.68 0.62
N LEU A 138 4.58 19.42 1.09
CA LEU A 138 4.59 18.24 0.20
C LEU A 138 3.36 18.20 -0.71
N SER A 139 2.18 18.49 -0.16
CA SER A 139 0.95 18.57 -0.94
C SER A 139 1.05 19.64 -2.03
N SER A 140 1.56 20.82 -1.68
CA SER A 140 1.82 21.92 -2.63
C SER A 140 2.83 21.51 -3.71
N PHE A 141 3.97 20.93 -3.32
CA PHE A 141 4.97 20.43 -4.26
C PHE A 141 4.37 19.48 -5.28
N TRP A 142 3.65 18.46 -4.80
CA TRP A 142 3.07 17.43 -5.64
C TRP A 142 2.05 18.02 -6.62
N PHE A 143 1.20 18.94 -6.14
CA PHE A 143 0.19 19.61 -6.94
C PHE A 143 0.79 20.37 -8.14
N PHE A 144 1.92 21.06 -7.94
CA PHE A 144 2.60 21.85 -8.97
C PHE A 144 3.73 21.12 -9.70
N SER A 145 3.99 19.85 -9.37
CA SER A 145 5.03 19.05 -10.03
C SER A 145 4.59 18.50 -11.38
N LYS A 146 5.55 17.99 -12.17
CA LYS A 146 5.27 17.21 -13.38
C LYS A 146 4.60 15.85 -13.10
N LYS A 147 4.41 15.47 -11.82
CA LYS A 147 3.84 14.19 -11.38
C LYS A 147 4.61 12.99 -11.97
N ASP A 148 5.93 13.02 -11.82
CA ASP A 148 6.77 11.88 -12.17
C ASP A 148 6.43 10.68 -11.26
N PRO A 149 6.20 9.46 -11.83
CA PRO A 149 5.88 8.28 -11.04
C PRO A 149 6.93 7.87 -10.00
N ASP A 150 8.22 7.92 -10.33
CA ASP A 150 9.28 7.50 -9.41
C ASP A 150 9.41 8.48 -8.25
N VAL A 151 9.31 9.79 -8.54
CA VAL A 151 9.21 10.83 -7.50
C VAL A 151 7.98 10.59 -6.61
N GLY A 152 6.82 10.30 -7.21
CA GLY A 152 5.60 9.99 -6.48
C GLY A 152 5.77 8.80 -5.52
N LEU A 153 6.31 7.68 -6.02
CA LEU A 153 6.53 6.47 -5.21
C LEU A 153 7.55 6.70 -4.09
N ASP A 154 8.59 7.51 -4.33
CA ASP A 154 9.54 7.93 -3.30
C ASP A 154 8.86 8.76 -2.19
N LEU A 155 8.01 9.72 -2.56
CA LEU A 155 7.25 10.53 -1.60
C LEU A 155 6.24 9.69 -0.82
N ALA A 156 5.53 8.77 -1.48
CA ALA A 156 4.63 7.83 -0.81
C ALA A 156 5.38 6.99 0.24
N SER A 157 6.54 6.44 -0.14
CA SER A 157 7.39 5.65 0.75
C SER A 157 7.95 6.45 1.92
N LEU A 158 8.15 7.77 1.74
CA LEU A 158 8.55 8.67 2.81
C LEU A 158 7.40 8.88 3.80
N ILE A 159 6.22 9.28 3.33
CA ILE A 159 5.10 9.60 4.21
C ILE A 159 4.54 8.35 4.92
N GLU A 160 4.66 7.15 4.34
CA GLU A 160 4.30 5.89 5.01
C GLU A 160 5.10 5.62 6.30
N LYS A 161 6.29 6.24 6.44
CA LYS A 161 7.16 6.06 7.62
C LYS A 161 6.90 7.08 8.72
N HIS A 162 6.03 8.06 8.49
CA HIS A 162 5.82 9.17 9.39
C HIS A 162 4.33 9.38 9.70
N PRO A 163 3.98 9.97 10.86
CA PRO A 163 2.63 10.41 11.14
C PRO A 163 2.22 11.55 10.18
N THR A 164 1.55 11.21 9.09
CA THR A 164 1.05 12.14 8.08
C THR A 164 -0.47 12.13 8.04
N PHE A 165 -1.08 13.26 7.66
CA PHE A 165 -2.51 13.29 7.28
C PHE A 165 -2.72 13.09 5.77
N LEU A 166 -1.66 13.00 4.98
CA LEU A 166 -1.75 12.86 3.54
C LEU A 166 -2.15 11.44 3.15
N SER A 167 -3.00 11.36 2.12
CA SER A 167 -3.25 10.10 1.45
C SER A 167 -2.07 9.76 0.55
N THR A 168 -1.63 8.50 0.60
CA THR A 168 -0.65 7.91 -0.31
C THR A 168 -1.20 7.69 -1.72
N TRP A 169 -2.53 7.55 -1.85
CA TRP A 169 -3.18 7.17 -3.11
C TRP A 169 -2.85 8.06 -4.31
N PRO A 170 -2.82 9.41 -4.20
CA PRO A 170 -2.50 10.27 -5.35
C PRO A 170 -1.15 9.95 -5.99
N PHE A 171 -0.16 9.51 -5.21
CA PHE A 171 1.16 9.15 -5.71
C PHE A 171 1.13 7.81 -6.47
N TYR A 172 0.53 6.79 -5.87
CA TYR A 172 0.37 5.48 -6.49
C TYR A 172 -0.53 5.55 -7.73
N SER A 173 -1.60 6.35 -7.69
CA SER A 173 -2.51 6.59 -8.80
C SER A 173 -1.78 7.14 -10.02
N THR A 174 -0.79 8.02 -9.85
CA THR A 174 0.03 8.48 -10.96
C THR A 174 0.84 7.33 -11.58
N ALA A 175 1.50 6.52 -10.76
CA ALA A 175 2.33 5.42 -11.25
C ALA A 175 1.53 4.33 -12.00
N ILE A 176 0.32 4.00 -11.54
CA ILE A 176 -0.50 2.96 -12.19
C ILE A 176 -1.17 3.43 -13.48
N ASN A 177 -1.30 4.75 -13.68
CA ASN A 177 -1.87 5.36 -14.89
C ASN A 177 -0.81 5.80 -15.90
N ASP A 178 0.49 5.64 -15.57
CA ASP A 178 1.58 6.00 -16.46
C ASP A 178 1.68 5.06 -17.68
N SER A 179 2.32 5.54 -18.75
CA SER A 179 2.66 4.77 -19.95
C SER A 179 3.40 3.46 -19.66
N ILE A 180 4.27 3.43 -18.66
CA ILE A 180 5.05 2.25 -18.22
C ILE A 180 4.51 1.61 -16.94
N ALA A 181 3.24 1.85 -16.61
CA ALA A 181 2.53 1.27 -15.46
C ALA A 181 2.77 -0.25 -15.23
N PRO A 182 2.88 -1.13 -16.25
CA PRO A 182 3.17 -2.54 -16.01
C PRO A 182 4.41 -2.81 -15.14
N ILE A 183 5.44 -1.98 -15.23
CA ILE A 183 6.67 -2.09 -14.42
C ILE A 183 6.38 -1.69 -12.98
N TYR A 184 5.66 -0.59 -12.76
CA TYR A 184 5.31 -0.13 -11.42
C TYR A 184 4.35 -1.08 -10.71
N CYS A 185 3.37 -1.63 -11.42
CA CYS A 185 2.36 -2.55 -10.87
C CYS A 185 2.92 -3.91 -10.47
N GLU A 186 4.14 -4.27 -10.89
CA GLU A 186 4.86 -5.44 -10.39
C GLU A 186 5.44 -5.24 -8.99
N ARG A 187 5.62 -3.98 -8.55
CA ARG A 187 6.22 -3.68 -7.24
C ARG A 187 5.24 -4.05 -6.10
N PRO A 188 5.67 -4.81 -5.07
CA PRO A 188 4.77 -5.25 -3.98
C PRO A 188 4.07 -4.12 -3.22
N ASN A 189 4.74 -2.99 -3.01
CA ASN A 189 4.15 -1.84 -2.34
C ASN A 189 3.01 -1.22 -3.16
N VAL A 190 3.15 -1.17 -4.50
CA VAL A 190 2.09 -0.69 -5.40
C VAL A 190 0.90 -1.65 -5.39
N GLN A 191 1.15 -2.97 -5.46
CA GLN A 191 0.09 -3.97 -5.38
C GLN A 191 -0.70 -3.88 -4.08
N ARG A 192 0.01 -3.73 -2.95
CA ARG A 192 -0.59 -3.54 -1.63
C ARG A 192 -1.47 -2.29 -1.58
N GLU A 193 -1.00 -1.16 -2.11
CA GLU A 193 -1.80 0.07 -2.11
C GLU A 193 -3.02 -0.03 -3.04
N VAL A 194 -2.88 -0.68 -4.20
CA VAL A 194 -4.01 -0.97 -5.10
C VAL A 194 -5.09 -1.78 -4.38
N ILE A 195 -4.69 -2.85 -3.68
CA ILE A 195 -5.63 -3.68 -2.90
C ILE A 195 -6.28 -2.83 -1.81
N LYS A 196 -5.48 -2.09 -1.01
CA LYS A 196 -5.98 -1.21 0.05
C LYS A 196 -6.96 -0.16 -0.46
N LYS A 197 -6.72 0.41 -1.65
CA LYS A 197 -7.66 1.33 -2.30
C LYS A 197 -8.97 0.62 -2.62
N LEU A 198 -8.93 -0.54 -3.27
CA LEU A 198 -10.14 -1.31 -3.58
C LEU A 198 -10.91 -1.70 -2.31
N THR A 199 -10.21 -2.11 -1.25
CA THR A 199 -10.78 -2.36 0.07
C THR A 199 -11.52 -1.14 0.58
N LYS A 200 -10.85 0.01 0.67
CA LYS A 200 -11.45 1.23 1.19
C LYS A 200 -12.73 1.62 0.45
N GLU A 201 -12.68 1.58 -0.88
CA GLU A 201 -13.83 1.97 -1.72
C GLU A 201 -14.96 0.93 -1.69
N SER A 202 -14.66 -0.35 -1.39
CA SER A 202 -15.71 -1.38 -1.19
C SER A 202 -16.49 -1.24 0.13
N PHE A 203 -15.96 -0.46 1.08
CA PHE A 203 -16.64 -0.12 2.34
C PHE A 203 -17.30 1.26 2.31
N ASP A 204 -17.27 1.94 1.16
CA ASP A 204 -17.98 3.19 0.99
C ASP A 204 -19.50 2.93 1.08
N PRO A 205 -20.28 3.70 1.88
CA PRO A 205 -21.72 3.56 1.97
C PRO A 205 -22.46 3.68 0.62
N GLU A 206 -21.85 4.36 -0.36
CA GLU A 206 -22.38 4.52 -1.72
C GLU A 206 -22.03 3.34 -2.65
N PHE A 207 -21.27 2.35 -2.18
CA PHE A 207 -20.89 1.20 -3.00
C PHE A 207 -22.08 0.26 -3.23
N ASP A 208 -22.42 0.03 -4.49
CA ASP A 208 -23.55 -0.79 -4.96
C ASP A 208 -23.26 -2.31 -4.99
N GLY A 209 -22.08 -2.74 -4.53
CA GLY A 209 -21.64 -4.14 -4.62
C GLY A 209 -21.05 -4.54 -5.97
N ASN A 210 -20.97 -3.64 -6.96
CA ASN A 210 -20.47 -3.94 -8.29
C ASN A 210 -18.94 -3.86 -8.38
N TYR A 211 -18.27 -4.93 -7.95
CA TYR A 211 -16.80 -5.02 -7.96
C TYR A 211 -16.18 -4.87 -9.36
N LYS A 212 -16.90 -5.23 -10.43
CA LYS A 212 -16.40 -5.07 -11.81
C LYS A 212 -16.30 -3.60 -12.20
N LEU A 213 -17.28 -2.79 -11.83
CA LEU A 213 -17.23 -1.34 -12.02
C LEU A 213 -16.20 -0.69 -11.09
N LEU A 214 -16.11 -1.15 -9.84
CA LEU A 214 -15.12 -0.68 -8.88
C LEU A 214 -13.69 -0.81 -9.42
N ILE A 215 -13.33 -2.01 -9.90
CA ILE A 215 -12.00 -2.27 -10.48
C ILE A 215 -11.75 -1.31 -11.65
N LYS A 216 -12.69 -1.23 -12.61
CA LYS A 216 -12.56 -0.39 -13.80
C LYS A 216 -12.42 1.10 -13.49
N ARG A 217 -13.08 1.58 -12.44
CA ARG A 217 -13.07 3.00 -12.04
C ARG A 217 -11.71 3.44 -11.52
N PHE A 218 -11.03 2.58 -10.76
CA PHE A 218 -9.82 2.99 -10.03
C PHE A 218 -8.53 2.41 -10.59
N ILE A 219 -8.57 1.22 -11.18
CA ILE A 219 -7.38 0.45 -11.50
C ILE A 219 -7.36 0.09 -13.00
N PRO A 220 -6.34 0.54 -13.75
CA PRO A 220 -6.16 0.12 -15.13
C PRO A 220 -5.99 -1.40 -15.23
N GLU A 221 -6.57 -2.01 -16.27
CA GLU A 221 -6.60 -3.48 -16.43
C GLU A 221 -5.19 -4.10 -16.40
N LYS A 222 -4.21 -3.43 -17.03
CA LYS A 222 -2.81 -3.88 -17.04
C LYS A 222 -2.22 -3.97 -15.63
N CYS A 223 -2.61 -3.06 -14.75
CA CYS A 223 -2.19 -3.06 -13.36
C CYS A 223 -2.95 -4.11 -12.54
N PHE A 224 -4.26 -4.23 -12.78
CA PHE A 224 -5.08 -5.22 -12.08
C PHE A 224 -4.59 -6.65 -12.31
N LYS A 225 -4.13 -6.96 -13.53
CA LYS A 225 -3.50 -8.27 -13.85
C LYS A 225 -2.32 -8.62 -12.94
N LYS A 226 -1.58 -7.61 -12.44
CA LYS A 226 -0.45 -7.83 -11.53
C LYS A 226 -0.88 -8.08 -10.08
N VAL A 227 -2.10 -7.67 -9.69
CA VAL A 227 -2.63 -7.95 -8.33
C VAL A 227 -3.37 -9.29 -8.23
N ILE A 228 -3.68 -9.95 -9.35
CA ILE A 228 -4.38 -11.25 -9.34
C ILE A 228 -3.64 -12.29 -8.49
N SER A 229 -2.32 -12.42 -8.67
CA SER A 229 -1.53 -13.42 -7.93
C SER A 229 -1.52 -13.15 -6.41
N PRO A 230 -1.22 -11.92 -5.94
CA PRO A 230 -1.41 -11.55 -4.53
C PRO A 230 -2.81 -11.84 -3.99
N LEU A 231 -3.87 -11.50 -4.73
CA LEU A 231 -5.25 -11.75 -4.31
C LEU A 231 -5.53 -13.26 -4.17
N LYS A 232 -5.02 -14.10 -5.08
CA LYS A 232 -5.16 -15.56 -4.99
C LYS A 232 -4.43 -16.12 -3.78
N LEU A 233 -3.25 -15.58 -3.46
CA LEU A 233 -2.52 -15.96 -2.24
C LEU A 233 -3.30 -15.56 -0.99
N SER A 234 -3.94 -14.39 -0.97
CA SER A 234 -4.79 -13.96 0.15
C SER A 234 -5.95 -14.93 0.43
N LEU A 235 -6.51 -15.59 -0.59
CA LEU A 235 -7.60 -16.57 -0.40
C LEU A 235 -7.19 -17.78 0.46
N ILE A 236 -5.94 -18.20 0.35
CA ILE A 236 -5.43 -19.43 0.98
C ILE A 236 -4.49 -19.15 2.17
N SER A 237 -4.03 -17.92 2.33
CA SER A 237 -3.15 -17.55 3.44
C SER A 237 -3.87 -17.60 4.79
N TYR A 238 -3.18 -18.15 5.80
CA TYR A 238 -3.66 -18.17 7.18
C TYR A 238 -3.59 -16.79 7.86
N GLU A 239 -2.71 -15.90 7.37
CA GLU A 239 -2.50 -14.56 7.91
C GLU A 239 -3.58 -13.57 7.45
N THR A 240 -4.28 -13.90 6.37
CA THR A 240 -5.35 -13.06 5.83
C THR A 240 -6.63 -13.29 6.63
N ASN A 241 -7.24 -12.20 7.13
CA ASN A 241 -8.50 -12.29 7.86
C ASN A 241 -9.68 -12.61 6.92
N GLY A 242 -10.83 -12.97 7.50
CA GLY A 242 -12.01 -13.38 6.73
C GLY A 242 -12.55 -12.30 5.79
N LEU A 243 -12.51 -11.03 6.21
CA LEU A 243 -13.01 -9.90 5.42
C LEU A 243 -12.15 -9.65 4.17
N ASP A 244 -10.83 -9.72 4.33
CA ASP A 244 -9.87 -9.58 3.23
C ASP A 244 -9.96 -10.76 2.24
N LYS A 245 -10.14 -11.98 2.76
CA LYS A 245 -10.42 -13.17 1.92
C LYS A 245 -11.70 -12.99 1.11
N GLU A 246 -12.74 -12.49 1.75
CA GLU A 246 -14.03 -12.24 1.13
C GLU A 246 -13.97 -11.17 0.03
N LEU A 247 -13.23 -10.09 0.26
CA LEU A 247 -12.97 -9.06 -0.73
C LEU A 247 -12.15 -9.60 -1.90
N ALA A 248 -11.08 -10.35 -1.61
CA ALA A 248 -10.24 -10.95 -2.64
C ALA A 248 -11.05 -11.87 -3.55
N LEU A 249 -11.95 -12.69 -2.97
CA LEU A 249 -12.87 -13.52 -3.74
C LEU A 249 -13.75 -12.66 -4.65
N SER A 250 -14.41 -11.66 -4.10
CA SER A 250 -15.31 -10.78 -4.86
C SER A 250 -14.59 -10.07 -6.02
N LEU A 251 -13.36 -9.60 -5.83
CA LEU A 251 -12.54 -8.98 -6.88
C LEU A 251 -12.12 -10.00 -7.95
N LEU A 252 -11.69 -11.19 -7.54
CA LEU A 252 -11.24 -12.24 -8.47
C LEU A 252 -12.40 -12.85 -9.27
N THR A 253 -13.56 -13.06 -8.65
CA THR A 253 -14.79 -13.48 -9.34
C THR A 253 -15.27 -12.41 -10.31
N ALA A 254 -15.33 -11.14 -9.91
CA ALA A 254 -15.79 -10.05 -10.77
C ALA A 254 -14.90 -9.82 -12.01
N SER A 255 -13.62 -10.16 -11.90
CA SER A 255 -12.65 -10.12 -13.01
C SER A 255 -12.59 -11.41 -13.83
N GLY A 256 -13.26 -12.49 -13.41
CA GLY A 256 -13.18 -13.79 -14.06
C GLY A 256 -11.80 -14.43 -13.97
N SER A 257 -11.04 -14.13 -12.91
CA SER A 257 -9.64 -14.54 -12.75
C SER A 257 -9.45 -15.85 -11.97
N LEU A 258 -10.53 -16.45 -11.48
CA LEU A 258 -10.52 -17.75 -10.81
C LEU A 258 -10.83 -18.87 -11.78
N SER A 259 -10.03 -19.94 -11.72
CA SER A 259 -10.44 -21.22 -12.28
C SER A 259 -11.51 -21.86 -11.39
N LYS A 260 -12.28 -22.80 -11.94
CA LYS A 260 -13.28 -23.54 -11.18
C LYS A 260 -12.66 -24.28 -9.99
N GLU A 261 -11.47 -24.85 -10.18
CA GLU A 261 -10.72 -25.52 -9.11
C GLU A 261 -10.30 -24.56 -8.00
N GLU A 262 -9.92 -23.32 -8.32
CA GLU A 262 -9.57 -22.31 -7.32
C GLU A 262 -10.79 -21.86 -6.52
N GLU A 263 -11.95 -21.72 -7.17
CA GLU A 263 -13.22 -21.45 -6.48
C GLU A 263 -13.62 -22.60 -5.54
N ASP A 264 -13.46 -23.84 -5.99
CA ASP A 264 -13.81 -25.03 -5.20
C ASP A 264 -12.85 -25.19 -4.01
N LEU A 265 -11.56 -24.94 -4.21
CA LEU A 265 -10.57 -24.91 -3.13
C LEU A 265 -10.90 -23.81 -2.11
N TYR A 266 -11.24 -22.61 -2.55
CA TYR A 266 -11.67 -21.53 -1.66
C TYR A 266 -12.94 -21.89 -0.88
N ALA A 267 -13.94 -22.50 -1.54
CA ALA A 267 -15.17 -22.91 -0.86
C ALA A 267 -14.88 -23.89 0.29
N ILE A 268 -13.99 -24.85 0.06
CA ILE A 268 -13.54 -25.78 1.08
C ILE A 268 -12.84 -25.04 2.22
N THR A 269 -11.81 -24.24 1.91
CA THR A 269 -11.03 -23.55 2.95
C THR A 269 -11.88 -22.55 3.74
N TYR A 270 -12.82 -21.86 3.10
CA TYR A 270 -13.76 -20.94 3.74
C TYR A 270 -14.67 -21.64 4.75
N LEU A 271 -15.21 -22.82 4.40
CA LEU A 271 -16.02 -23.60 5.33
C LEU A 271 -15.19 -24.14 6.51
N LEU A 272 -13.94 -24.53 6.28
CA LEU A 272 -13.04 -25.03 7.33
C LEU A 272 -12.55 -23.91 8.26
N ASP A 273 -12.43 -22.67 7.76
CA ASP A 273 -11.97 -21.50 8.50
C ASP A 273 -13.07 -20.83 9.35
N GLY A 274 -14.21 -21.48 9.53
CA GLY A 274 -15.32 -20.93 10.31
C GLY A 274 -16.05 -19.81 9.56
N PRO A 275 -16.96 -20.14 8.63
CA PRO A 275 -17.54 -19.19 7.69
C PRO A 275 -18.35 -18.09 8.41
N VAL A 276 -18.83 -17.08 7.68
CA VAL A 276 -19.93 -16.19 8.13
C VAL A 276 -21.23 -16.66 7.50
N VAL A 277 -22.33 -16.61 8.25
CA VAL A 277 -23.66 -16.99 7.73
C VAL A 277 -24.07 -15.98 6.66
N GLY A 278 -24.42 -16.47 5.46
CA GLY A 278 -24.80 -15.63 4.35
C GLY A 278 -24.72 -16.35 3.01
N GLU A 279 -24.85 -15.59 1.91
CA GLU A 279 -24.85 -16.12 0.55
C GLU A 279 -23.58 -16.91 0.22
N LYS A 280 -22.40 -16.40 0.61
CA LYS A 280 -21.12 -17.07 0.38
C LYS A 280 -21.03 -18.44 1.06
N MET A 281 -21.58 -18.57 2.27
CA MET A 281 -21.67 -19.88 2.94
C MET A 281 -22.57 -20.84 2.17
N ASN A 282 -23.71 -20.37 1.65
CA ASN A 282 -24.60 -21.22 0.85
C ASN A 282 -23.93 -21.67 -0.46
N ILE A 283 -23.18 -20.78 -1.12
CA ILE A 283 -22.41 -21.12 -2.32
C ILE A 283 -21.33 -22.16 -1.99
N ALA A 284 -20.57 -21.94 -0.93
CA ALA A 284 -19.51 -22.86 -0.52
C ALA A 284 -20.08 -24.23 -0.12
N TRP A 285 -21.19 -24.25 0.60
CA TRP A 285 -21.92 -25.45 0.99
C TRP A 285 -22.29 -26.30 -0.24
N LYS A 286 -22.97 -25.68 -1.21
CA LYS A 286 -23.36 -26.35 -2.46
C LYS A 286 -22.16 -26.88 -3.24
N LYS A 287 -21.05 -26.14 -3.27
CA LYS A 287 -19.82 -26.60 -3.93
C LYS A 287 -19.28 -27.88 -3.28
N VAL A 288 -19.29 -27.98 -1.95
CA VAL A 288 -18.89 -29.21 -1.26
C VAL A 288 -19.86 -30.36 -1.51
N GLU A 289 -21.18 -30.13 -1.54
CA GLU A 289 -22.17 -31.17 -1.88
C GLU A 289 -21.92 -31.79 -3.26
N LEU A 290 -21.55 -30.97 -4.24
CA LEU A 290 -21.25 -31.41 -5.60
C LEU A 290 -20.00 -32.31 -5.68
N LEU A 291 -19.14 -32.31 -4.66
CA LEU A 291 -17.95 -33.16 -4.61
C LEU A 291 -18.29 -34.65 -4.44
N ASN A 292 -19.45 -34.99 -3.86
CA ASN A 292 -19.84 -36.37 -3.61
C ASN A 292 -19.83 -37.23 -4.88
N SER A 293 -20.35 -36.70 -5.98
CA SER A 293 -20.39 -37.38 -7.27
C SER A 293 -19.10 -37.33 -8.08
N ASN A 294 -18.06 -36.59 -7.64
CA ASN A 294 -16.86 -36.33 -8.45
C ASN A 294 -15.57 -36.69 -7.72
N TYR A 295 -15.24 -37.99 -7.70
CA TYR A 295 -14.03 -38.52 -7.08
C TYR A 295 -12.75 -37.88 -7.64
N GLN A 296 -12.64 -37.69 -8.95
CA GLN A 296 -11.44 -37.09 -9.56
C GLN A 296 -11.21 -35.65 -9.07
N LEU A 297 -12.27 -34.85 -8.95
CA LEU A 297 -12.18 -33.50 -8.41
C LEU A 297 -11.78 -33.52 -6.93
N ARG A 298 -12.34 -34.45 -6.13
CA ARG A 298 -11.92 -34.62 -4.72
C ARG A 298 -10.43 -34.92 -4.60
N GLN A 299 -9.90 -35.84 -5.40
CA GLN A 299 -8.47 -36.15 -5.37
C GLN A 299 -7.62 -34.94 -5.77
N LYS A 300 -8.00 -34.20 -6.82
CA LYS A 300 -7.29 -32.97 -7.21
C LYS A 300 -7.31 -31.91 -6.11
N LEU A 301 -8.46 -31.69 -5.47
CA LEU A 301 -8.60 -30.72 -4.38
C LEU A 301 -7.81 -31.17 -3.14
N LEU A 302 -7.80 -32.48 -2.84
CA LEU A 302 -7.02 -33.05 -1.75
C LEU A 302 -5.53 -32.79 -1.95
N GLU A 303 -5.00 -33.00 -3.15
CA GLU A 303 -3.60 -32.68 -3.46
C GLU A 303 -3.30 -31.18 -3.31
N LYS A 304 -4.24 -30.30 -3.62
CA LYS A 304 -4.06 -28.86 -3.35
C LYS A 304 -4.05 -28.55 -1.86
N ILE A 305 -4.94 -29.15 -1.08
CA ILE A 305 -5.00 -28.99 0.37
C ILE A 305 -3.72 -29.49 1.05
N LYS A 306 -3.17 -30.63 0.60
CA LYS A 306 -1.89 -31.18 1.07
C LYS A 306 -0.71 -30.22 0.89
N ASN A 307 -0.78 -29.35 -0.13
CA ASN A 307 0.28 -28.38 -0.44
C ASN A 307 0.07 -27.01 0.23
N LEU A 308 -0.97 -26.84 1.04
CA LEU A 308 -1.15 -25.62 1.83
C LEU A 308 -0.12 -25.58 2.96
N SER A 309 0.41 -24.40 3.25
CA SER A 309 1.35 -24.22 4.37
C SER A 309 0.70 -24.49 5.72
N ILE A 310 -0.60 -24.19 5.86
CA ILE A 310 -1.44 -24.48 7.03
C ILE A 310 -2.84 -24.80 6.52
N ILE A 311 -3.41 -25.93 6.95
CA ILE A 311 -4.80 -26.28 6.66
C ILE A 311 -5.71 -25.51 7.62
N PRO A 312 -6.71 -24.76 7.12
CA PRO A 312 -7.71 -24.13 7.98
C PRO A 312 -8.50 -25.20 8.75
N ASP A 313 -8.66 -24.99 10.05
CA ASP A 313 -9.14 -26.00 10.98
C ASP A 313 -10.08 -25.45 12.06
N LYS A 314 -10.49 -24.18 11.96
CA LYS A 314 -11.23 -23.46 13.01
C LYS A 314 -12.55 -24.13 13.37
N ILE A 315 -13.20 -24.82 12.43
CA ILE A 315 -14.42 -25.59 12.71
C ILE A 315 -14.23 -26.69 13.76
N PHE A 316 -13.00 -27.16 13.98
CA PHE A 316 -12.72 -28.22 14.96
C PHE A 316 -12.51 -27.70 16.38
N ARG A 317 -12.47 -26.38 16.58
CA ARG A 317 -12.27 -25.76 17.89
C ARG A 317 -13.44 -26.02 18.85
N ASP A 318 -14.66 -25.91 18.34
CA ASP A 318 -15.88 -26.21 19.09
C ASP A 318 -16.79 -27.11 18.24
N PRO A 319 -16.58 -28.43 18.27
CA PRO A 319 -17.29 -29.39 17.44
C PRO A 319 -18.74 -29.64 17.85
N GLU A 320 -19.09 -29.36 19.10
CA GLU A 320 -20.42 -29.60 19.66
C GLU A 320 -21.38 -28.48 19.26
N SER A 321 -20.84 -27.32 18.85
CA SER A 321 -21.58 -26.31 18.12
C SER A 321 -22.34 -26.97 16.96
N ALA A 322 -23.66 -26.82 16.96
CA ALA A 322 -24.55 -27.36 15.92
C ALA A 322 -24.08 -26.99 14.52
N ARG A 323 -23.53 -25.77 14.37
CA ARG A 323 -22.97 -25.27 13.12
C ARG A 323 -21.75 -26.07 12.68
N ASN A 324 -20.76 -26.22 13.56
CA ASN A 324 -19.52 -26.90 13.22
C ASN A 324 -19.79 -28.38 12.97
N LYS A 325 -20.66 -29.02 13.76
CA LYS A 325 -21.13 -30.39 13.53
C LYS A 325 -21.76 -30.55 12.14
N ALA A 326 -22.60 -29.61 11.72
CA ALA A 326 -23.20 -29.63 10.39
C ALA A 326 -22.14 -29.55 9.27
N ILE A 327 -21.14 -28.67 9.41
CA ILE A 327 -20.04 -28.55 8.44
C ILE A 327 -19.20 -29.84 8.42
N ILE A 328 -18.84 -30.39 9.58
CA ILE A 328 -18.07 -31.64 9.67
C ILE A 328 -18.83 -32.78 8.98
N ASN A 329 -20.14 -32.89 9.21
CA ASN A 329 -20.98 -33.90 8.56
C ASN A 329 -21.07 -33.68 7.04
N LEU A 330 -21.11 -32.43 6.59
CA LEU A 330 -21.05 -32.11 5.16
C LEU A 330 -19.76 -32.66 4.53
N PHE A 331 -18.60 -32.42 5.17
CA PHE A 331 -17.33 -32.97 4.70
C PHE A 331 -17.29 -34.50 4.78
N ALA A 332 -17.82 -35.10 5.83
CA ALA A 332 -17.87 -36.55 5.99
C ALA A 332 -18.65 -37.24 4.87
N LEU A 333 -19.78 -36.66 4.47
CA LEU A 333 -20.63 -37.23 3.42
C LEU A 333 -20.07 -36.99 2.02
N ASN A 334 -19.50 -35.81 1.77
CA ASN A 334 -19.20 -35.38 0.40
C ASN A 334 -17.69 -35.33 0.08
N PHE A 335 -16.82 -35.31 1.09
CA PHE A 335 -15.36 -35.30 0.93
C PHE A 335 -14.62 -36.03 2.08
N PRO A 336 -14.93 -37.32 2.32
CA PRO A 336 -14.36 -38.08 3.44
C PRO A 336 -12.83 -38.25 3.36
N GLU A 337 -12.25 -38.23 2.16
CA GLU A 337 -10.81 -38.37 1.96
C GLU A 337 -10.01 -37.25 2.62
N PHE A 338 -10.58 -36.02 2.67
CA PHE A 338 -9.99 -34.90 3.40
C PHE A 338 -9.92 -35.16 4.91
N LEU A 339 -11.02 -35.64 5.51
CA LEU A 339 -11.07 -35.88 6.96
C LEU A 339 -10.12 -37.01 7.38
N ASN A 340 -10.00 -38.06 6.56
CA ASN A 340 -9.02 -39.12 6.77
C ASN A 340 -7.59 -38.58 6.73
N TYR A 341 -7.27 -37.80 5.69
CA TYR A 341 -5.95 -37.19 5.54
C TYR A 341 -5.61 -36.26 6.72
N TYR A 342 -6.56 -35.43 7.16
CA TYR A 342 -6.38 -34.53 8.28
C TYR A 342 -6.16 -35.29 9.60
N ALA A 343 -6.88 -36.39 9.82
CA ALA A 343 -6.69 -37.25 10.98
C ALA A 343 -5.31 -37.93 11.02
N GLU A 344 -4.85 -38.49 9.90
CA GLU A 344 -3.51 -39.07 9.80
C GLU A 344 -2.42 -38.01 10.04
N SER A 345 -2.61 -36.81 9.49
CA SER A 345 -1.69 -35.69 9.69
C SER A 345 -1.62 -35.26 11.15
N CYS A 346 -2.76 -35.16 11.85
CA CYS A 346 -2.80 -34.86 13.29
C CYS A 346 -2.16 -35.96 14.14
N LEU A 347 -2.34 -37.24 13.80
CA LEU A 347 -1.68 -38.35 14.52
C LEU A 347 -0.17 -38.31 14.37
N ASN A 348 0.34 -38.04 13.17
CA ASN A 348 1.77 -37.91 12.92
C ASN A 348 2.37 -36.73 13.70
N TYR A 349 1.64 -35.60 13.75
CA TYR A 349 2.03 -34.42 14.51
C TYR A 349 2.13 -34.71 16.02
N ILE A 350 1.07 -35.28 16.62
CA ILE A 350 1.02 -35.55 18.07
C ILE A 350 2.00 -36.67 18.47
N SER A 351 2.26 -37.64 17.59
CA SER A 351 3.22 -38.74 17.87
C SER A 351 4.68 -38.37 17.65
N HIS A 352 5.00 -37.10 17.33
CA HIS A 352 6.35 -36.60 17.06
C HIS A 352 7.11 -37.35 15.95
N LYS A 353 6.40 -38.03 15.05
CA LYS A 353 7.00 -38.87 14.00
C LYS A 353 7.51 -38.09 12.79
N SER A 354 7.17 -36.80 12.65
CA SER A 354 7.90 -35.89 11.78
C SER A 354 7.80 -34.45 12.26
N MET A 355 8.96 -33.79 12.43
CA MET A 355 9.04 -32.32 12.48
C MET A 355 8.73 -31.70 11.11
N GLU A 356 8.82 -32.50 10.03
CA GLU A 356 8.52 -32.12 8.64
C GLU A 356 7.04 -32.33 8.26
N ALA A 357 6.14 -32.68 9.20
CA ALA A 357 4.70 -32.62 8.97
C ALA A 357 4.26 -31.15 8.87
N GLN A 358 4.55 -30.51 7.73
CA GLN A 358 4.18 -29.14 7.38
C GLN A 358 2.66 -28.85 7.39
N ILE A 359 1.80 -29.78 7.82
CA ILE A 359 0.43 -29.84 7.30
C ILE A 359 -0.64 -29.93 8.40
N ALA A 360 -0.23 -30.23 9.64
CA ALA A 360 -1.12 -30.25 10.81
C ALA A 360 -0.47 -29.53 11.99
N SER A 361 0.04 -28.32 11.78
CA SER A 361 0.26 -27.35 12.88
C SER A 361 -1.06 -26.80 13.44
N SER A 362 -2.14 -27.56 13.27
CA SER A 362 -3.49 -27.15 13.63
C SER A 362 -3.54 -27.02 15.15
N PHE A 363 -3.90 -25.83 15.62
CA PHE A 363 -4.17 -25.58 17.04
C PHE A 363 -5.29 -26.49 17.58
N GLN A 364 -6.01 -27.19 16.69
CA GLN A 364 -7.19 -28.00 17.00
C GLN A 364 -7.00 -29.52 16.82
N CYS A 365 -5.79 -30.04 16.54
CA CYS A 365 -5.60 -31.47 16.29
C CYS A 365 -6.03 -32.37 17.46
N ASN A 366 -5.72 -31.97 18.70
CA ASN A 366 -6.13 -32.69 19.89
C ASN A 366 -7.65 -32.71 20.07
N GLN A 367 -8.30 -31.57 19.81
CA GLN A 367 -9.74 -31.40 19.85
C GLN A 367 -10.36 -32.32 18.80
N PHE A 368 -9.95 -32.18 17.53
CA PHE A 368 -10.38 -33.01 16.41
C PHE A 368 -10.31 -34.50 16.71
N LEU A 369 -9.14 -35.03 17.09
CA LEU A 369 -8.98 -36.46 17.35
C LEU A 369 -9.79 -36.95 18.55
N LYS A 370 -9.93 -36.13 19.61
CA LYS A 370 -10.79 -36.45 20.77
C LYS A 370 -12.24 -36.66 20.33
N ILE A 371 -12.75 -35.76 19.49
CA ILE A 371 -14.12 -35.82 18.98
C ILE A 371 -14.27 -37.02 18.07
N ALA A 372 -13.36 -37.17 17.13
CA ALA A 372 -13.37 -38.24 16.15
C ALA A 372 -13.45 -39.60 16.88
N HIS A 373 -12.57 -39.83 17.84
CA HIS A 373 -12.58 -41.02 18.66
C HIS A 373 -13.90 -41.22 19.44
N ASN A 374 -14.47 -40.15 20.00
CA ASN A 374 -15.74 -40.22 20.72
C ASN A 374 -16.93 -40.57 19.80
N LEU A 375 -17.01 -39.94 18.62
CA LEU A 375 -18.04 -40.24 17.63
C LEU A 375 -17.91 -41.68 17.13
N LYS A 376 -16.67 -42.15 16.91
CA LYS A 376 -16.44 -43.55 16.51
C LYS A 376 -16.88 -44.54 17.60
N LYS A 377 -16.60 -44.26 18.89
CA LYS A 377 -17.07 -45.10 20.01
C LYS A 377 -18.59 -45.20 20.10
N LYS A 378 -19.30 -44.15 19.73
CA LYS A 378 -20.77 -44.12 19.70
C LYS A 378 -21.36 -44.67 18.40
N ASN A 379 -20.51 -45.11 17.45
CA ASN A 379 -20.92 -45.52 16.12
C ASN A 379 -21.68 -44.42 15.33
N GLU A 380 -21.33 -43.15 15.60
CA GLU A 380 -21.96 -41.95 15.02
C GLU A 380 -21.13 -41.35 13.87
N ALA A 381 -19.98 -41.94 13.53
CA ALA A 381 -19.08 -41.45 12.47
C ALA A 381 -18.34 -42.59 11.75
N ASP A 382 -18.85 -43.00 10.60
CA ASP A 382 -18.25 -44.06 9.77
C ASP A 382 -17.01 -43.59 8.99
N TRP A 383 -16.87 -42.28 8.79
CA TRP A 383 -15.75 -41.69 8.06
C TRP A 383 -14.41 -41.79 8.81
N ILE A 384 -14.42 -42.19 10.09
CA ILE A 384 -13.20 -42.40 10.89
C ILE A 384 -12.84 -43.86 10.88
N THR A 385 -11.63 -44.16 10.41
CA THR A 385 -11.11 -45.53 10.38
C THR A 385 -10.79 -46.04 11.79
N GLU A 386 -10.98 -47.34 12.01
CA GLU A 386 -10.64 -48.01 13.28
C GLU A 386 -9.14 -47.89 13.60
N LYS A 387 -8.30 -47.85 12.56
CA LYS A 387 -6.87 -47.58 12.63
C LYS A 387 -6.58 -46.23 13.32
N ILE A 388 -7.23 -45.15 12.90
CA ILE A 388 -7.04 -43.81 13.47
C ILE A 388 -7.45 -43.79 14.95
N SER A 389 -8.60 -44.38 15.28
CA SER A 389 -9.13 -44.43 16.65
C SER A 389 -8.21 -45.22 17.60
N THR A 390 -7.72 -46.37 17.15
CA THR A 390 -6.80 -47.22 17.93
C THR A 390 -5.45 -46.53 18.13
N GLN A 391 -4.90 -45.89 17.10
CA GLN A 391 -3.63 -45.16 17.20
C GLN A 391 -3.73 -43.98 18.17
N TYR A 392 -4.80 -43.18 18.12
CA TYR A 392 -5.00 -42.09 19.07
C TYR A 392 -5.12 -42.59 20.52
N SER A 393 -5.85 -43.69 20.73
CA SER A 393 -5.97 -44.32 22.05
C SER A 393 -4.62 -44.79 22.61
N ALA A 394 -3.73 -45.27 21.74
CA ALA A 394 -2.39 -45.70 22.12
C ALA A 394 -1.47 -44.52 22.49
N ILE A 395 -1.63 -43.36 21.83
CA ILE A 395 -0.85 -42.13 22.12
C ILE A 395 -1.31 -41.44 23.42
N LYS A 396 -2.58 -41.61 23.80
CA LYS A 396 -3.17 -41.04 25.03
C LYS A 396 -2.87 -41.83 26.30
N LYS A 397 -2.44 -43.09 26.17
CA LYS A 397 -1.97 -43.92 27.28
C LYS A 397 -0.51 -43.59 27.58
#